data_AF-A0A7L2NLF4-F1
#
_entry.id   AF-A0A7L2NLF4-F1
#
_cell.length_a   1.000
_cell.length_b   1.000
_cell.length_c   1.000
_cell.angle_alpha   90.00
_cell.angle_beta   90.00
_cell.angle_gamma   90.00
#
_symmetry.space_group_name_H-M   'P 1'
#
loop_
_entity.id
_entity.type
_entity.pdbx_description
1 polymer ?
#
loop_
_entity_poly.entity_id
_entity_poly.type
_entity_poly.pdbx_seq_one_letter_code
_entity_poly.pdbx_strand_id
1 'polypeptide(L)'
;VEYEGLTGRVEFNSKGQRTNYSLRVLEKGRDGHREVGVWFSNRTLAMDEATLGLNASDSLENKTLIITTILENPYVMRVGGSERFEGFCVDMLRELAALLKFRFHIKLVEDGLYGAPEANGSWTGMVGELI
;
A
#
# COMPACT_ATOMS: atom_id res chain seq x y z
N VAL A 1 -24.71 -5.84 -35.26
CA VAL A 1 -25.34 -6.62 -34.17
C VAL A 1 -25.19 -5.80 -32.91
N GLU A 2 -26.31 -5.41 -32.31
CA GLU A 2 -26.35 -4.65 -31.06
C GLU A 2 -27.42 -5.26 -30.16
N TYR A 3 -27.04 -5.67 -28.95
CA TYR A 3 -27.97 -6.20 -27.95
C TYR A 3 -27.39 -6.10 -26.53
N GLU A 4 -28.26 -6.26 -25.53
CA GLU A 4 -27.88 -6.35 -24.11
C GLU A 4 -27.78 -7.81 -23.67
N GLY A 5 -26.65 -8.19 -23.05
CA GLY A 5 -26.40 -9.55 -22.57
C GLY A 5 -25.79 -9.57 -21.17
N LEU A 6 -25.34 -10.75 -20.71
CA LEU A 6 -24.73 -10.92 -19.37
C LEU A 6 -23.48 -10.06 -19.14
N THR A 7 -22.84 -9.62 -20.22
CA THR A 7 -21.63 -8.77 -20.16
C THR A 7 -21.94 -7.30 -20.44
N GLY A 8 -23.21 -6.90 -20.33
CA GLY A 8 -23.72 -5.58 -20.73
C GLY A 8 -23.88 -5.45 -22.25
N ARG A 9 -23.74 -4.22 -22.75
CA ARG A 9 -23.91 -3.88 -24.16
C ARG A 9 -22.91 -4.61 -25.05
N VAL A 10 -23.41 -5.29 -26.08
CA VAL A 10 -22.59 -6.04 -27.04
C VAL A 10 -22.75 -5.42 -28.42
N GLU A 11 -21.64 -4.86 -28.93
CA GLU A 11 -21.52 -4.31 -30.28
C GLU A 11 -20.20 -4.76 -30.90
N PHE A 12 -20.15 -4.86 -32.23
CA PHE A 12 -18.96 -5.26 -32.97
C PHE A 12 -18.66 -4.30 -34.12
N ASN A 13 -17.37 -4.06 -34.38
CA ASN A 13 -16.91 -3.35 -35.57
C ASN A 13 -16.93 -4.26 -36.82
N SER A 14 -16.59 -3.72 -37.99
CA SER A 14 -16.52 -4.45 -39.26
C SER A 14 -15.51 -5.61 -39.28
N LYS A 15 -14.58 -5.66 -38.31
CA LYS A 15 -13.60 -6.74 -38.12
C LYS A 15 -14.04 -7.78 -37.09
N GLY A 16 -15.25 -7.66 -36.53
CA GLY A 16 -15.77 -8.58 -35.50
C GLY A 16 -15.22 -8.36 -34.10
N GLN A 17 -14.56 -7.22 -33.82
CA GLN A 17 -14.04 -6.89 -32.49
C GLN A 17 -15.10 -6.14 -31.68
N ARG A 18 -15.21 -6.44 -30.38
CA ARG A 18 -16.18 -5.78 -29.50
C ARG A 18 -15.84 -4.29 -29.34
N THR A 19 -16.84 -3.44 -29.43
CA THR A 19 -16.73 -1.98 -29.24
C THR A 19 -17.74 -1.50 -28.19
N ASN A 20 -17.52 -0.29 -27.67
CA ASN A 20 -18.45 0.38 -26.76
C ASN A 20 -18.84 -0.46 -25.52
N TYR A 21 -17.85 -1.15 -24.96
CA TYR A 21 -18.03 -2.03 -23.80
C TYR A 21 -17.39 -1.43 -22.55
N SER A 22 -17.83 -1.91 -21.40
CA SER A 22 -17.25 -1.58 -20.11
C SER A 22 -16.69 -2.81 -19.41
N LEU A 23 -15.66 -2.60 -18.60
CA LEU A 23 -15.06 -3.62 -17.73
C LEU A 23 -15.12 -3.13 -16.28
N ARG A 24 -15.53 -4.01 -15.37
CA ARG A 24 -15.48 -3.75 -13.93
C ARG A 24 -14.09 -4.01 -13.40
N VAL A 25 -13.53 -3.06 -12.67
CA VAL A 25 -12.24 -3.19 -12.00
C VAL A 25 -12.50 -3.68 -10.58
N LEU A 26 -11.91 -4.81 -10.22
CA LEU A 26 -12.07 -5.42 -8.91
C LEU A 26 -10.76 -5.36 -8.12
N GLU A 27 -10.81 -4.88 -6.89
CA GLU A 27 -9.74 -4.96 -5.91
C GLU A 27 -9.95 -6.20 -5.03
N LYS A 28 -8.87 -6.91 -4.71
CA LYS A 28 -8.90 -8.02 -3.76
C LYS A 28 -8.79 -7.48 -2.33
N GLY A 29 -9.88 -7.57 -1.56
CA GLY A 29 -9.91 -7.30 -0.13
C GLY A 29 -9.84 -8.56 0.73
N ARG A 30 -9.86 -8.38 2.05
CA ARG A 30 -9.93 -9.49 3.02
C ARG A 30 -11.25 -10.28 2.92
N ASP A 31 -12.35 -9.59 2.65
CA ASP A 31 -13.70 -10.17 2.56
C ASP A 31 -14.09 -10.60 1.15
N GLY A 32 -13.14 -10.60 0.20
CA GLY A 32 -13.35 -10.97 -1.19
C GLY A 32 -13.06 -9.83 -2.17
N HIS A 33 -13.58 -9.94 -3.38
CA HIS A 33 -13.38 -8.94 -4.43
C HIS A 33 -14.39 -7.81 -4.29
N ARG A 34 -13.91 -6.57 -4.35
CA ARG A 34 -14.72 -5.34 -4.31
C ARG A 34 -14.54 -4.58 -5.61
N GLU A 35 -15.64 -4.10 -6.20
CA GLU A 35 -15.57 -3.22 -7.38
C GLU A 35 -15.04 -1.84 -6.97
N VAL A 36 -14.03 -1.33 -7.69
CA VAL A 36 -13.35 -0.05 -7.42
C VAL A 36 -13.42 0.93 -8.59
N GLY A 37 -14.01 0.51 -9.71
CA GLY A 37 -14.17 1.38 -10.86
C GLY A 37 -14.67 0.64 -12.07
N VAL A 38 -14.93 1.42 -13.12
CA VAL A 38 -15.37 0.93 -14.42
C VAL A 38 -14.48 1.53 -15.50
N TRP A 39 -13.89 0.66 -16.31
CA TRP A 39 -13.17 1.06 -17.51
C TRP A 39 -14.10 1.06 -18.71
N PHE A 40 -14.14 2.17 -19.43
CA PHE A 40 -14.92 2.31 -20.66
C PHE A 40 -14.00 2.32 -21.87
N SER A 41 -14.32 1.54 -22.90
CA SER A 41 -13.50 1.47 -24.12
C SER A 41 -13.38 2.81 -24.87
N ASN A 42 -14.29 3.77 -24.61
CA ASN A 42 -14.35 5.07 -25.28
C ASN A 42 -13.96 6.27 -24.40
N ARG A 43 -13.91 6.12 -23.06
CA ARG A 43 -13.71 7.23 -22.11
C ARG A 43 -12.65 6.92 -21.04
N THR A 44 -12.00 5.76 -21.14
CA THR A 44 -10.98 5.23 -20.21
C THR A 44 -11.52 4.94 -18.80
N LEU A 45 -10.67 4.93 -17.78
CA LEU A 45 -10.98 4.44 -16.43
C LEU A 45 -11.72 5.51 -15.60
N ALA A 46 -12.90 5.17 -15.11
CA ALA A 46 -13.59 5.91 -14.06
C ALA A 46 -13.46 5.14 -12.74
N MET A 47 -12.61 5.63 -11.84
CA MET A 47 -12.51 5.09 -10.48
C MET A 47 -13.64 5.65 -9.61
N ASP A 48 -14.13 4.84 -8.69
CA ASP A 48 -15.02 5.33 -7.64
C ASP A 48 -14.17 6.08 -6.61
N GLU A 49 -14.44 7.38 -6.43
CA GLU A 49 -13.70 8.26 -5.50
C GLU A 49 -13.68 7.71 -4.07
N ALA A 50 -14.73 7.00 -3.65
CA ALA A 50 -14.74 6.35 -2.35
C ALA A 50 -13.64 5.27 -2.26
N THR A 51 -13.35 4.56 -3.35
CA THR A 51 -12.33 3.49 -3.36
C THR A 51 -10.90 4.00 -3.37
N LEU A 52 -10.67 5.22 -3.89
CA LEU A 52 -9.39 5.92 -3.75
C LEU A 52 -9.13 6.37 -2.30
N GLY A 53 -10.18 6.68 -1.54
CA GLY A 53 -10.10 7.08 -0.12
C GLY A 53 -10.12 5.94 0.90
N LEU A 54 -10.46 4.71 0.50
CA LEU A 54 -10.85 3.65 1.46
C LEU A 54 -9.72 2.80 2.06
N ASN A 55 -8.44 3.03 1.72
CA ASN A 55 -7.31 2.40 2.43
C ASN A 55 -6.45 3.39 3.23
N ALA A 56 -6.60 4.69 3.01
CA ALA A 56 -6.06 5.73 3.86
C ALA A 56 -7.19 6.27 4.76
N SER A 57 -7.63 5.46 5.72
CA SER A 57 -8.09 6.08 6.96
C SER A 57 -6.94 6.97 7.42
N ASP A 58 -7.13 8.30 7.40
CA ASP A 58 -6.19 9.29 7.97
C ASP A 58 -5.80 8.88 9.40
N SER A 59 -6.68 8.15 10.07
CA SER A 59 -6.40 7.53 11.36
C SER A 59 -5.50 6.29 11.24
N LEU A 60 -4.46 6.28 12.07
CA LEU A 60 -3.61 5.11 12.33
C LEU A 60 -4.20 4.21 13.45
N GLU A 61 -5.35 4.59 14.01
CA GLU A 61 -5.95 3.89 15.15
C GLU A 61 -6.19 2.41 14.86
N ASN A 62 -5.79 1.55 15.79
CA ASN A 62 -5.88 0.08 15.72
C ASN A 62 -5.08 -0.59 14.60
N LYS A 63 -4.31 0.15 13.79
CA LYS A 63 -3.37 -0.42 12.81
C LYS A 63 -2.09 -0.88 13.53
N THR A 64 -1.46 -1.92 13.00
CA THR A 64 -0.13 -2.35 13.44
C THR A 64 0.88 -2.01 12.35
N LEU A 65 1.84 -1.14 12.65
CA LEU A 65 2.88 -0.70 11.73
C LEU A 65 4.16 -1.50 11.94
N ILE A 66 4.84 -1.86 10.86
CA ILE A 66 6.21 -2.37 10.91
C ILE A 66 7.13 -1.16 10.70
N ILE A 67 7.97 -0.90 11.69
CA ILE A 67 8.89 0.24 11.69
C ILE A 67 10.28 -0.29 11.42
N THR A 68 10.80 0.01 10.22
CA THR A 68 12.19 -0.26 9.88
C THR A 68 13.12 0.74 10.56
N THR A 69 14.24 0.27 11.11
CA THR A 69 15.23 1.12 11.77
C THR A 69 16.62 0.49 11.74
N ILE A 70 17.62 1.24 12.18
CA ILE A 70 19.01 0.82 12.31
C ILE A 70 19.49 1.03 13.76
N LEU A 71 20.43 0.19 14.22
CA LEU A 71 21.04 0.38 15.54
C LEU A 71 22.02 1.54 15.50
N GLU A 72 21.72 2.58 16.26
CA GLU A 72 22.56 3.78 16.35
C GLU A 72 22.42 4.39 17.74
N ASN A 73 23.52 4.49 18.48
CA ASN A 73 23.53 5.13 19.79
C ASN A 73 23.49 6.66 19.62
N PRO A 74 22.61 7.42 20.32
CA PRO A 74 21.65 7.02 21.36
C PRO A 74 20.20 6.85 20.88
N TYR A 75 19.99 6.73 19.57
CA TYR A 75 18.66 6.74 18.94
C TYR A 75 17.91 5.41 19.08
N VAL A 76 18.55 4.29 18.75
CA VAL A 76 18.01 2.93 18.88
C VAL A 76 19.13 1.99 19.31
N MET A 77 18.95 1.38 20.48
CA MET A 77 19.91 0.50 21.13
C MET A 77 19.19 -0.78 21.61
N ARG A 78 19.91 -1.90 21.63
CA ARG A 78 19.39 -3.17 22.18
C ARG A 78 19.56 -3.19 23.70
N VAL A 79 18.49 -3.51 24.42
CA VAL A 79 18.52 -3.66 25.88
C VAL A 79 19.15 -5.02 26.21
N GLY A 80 20.39 -5.02 26.70
CA GLY A 80 21.03 -6.22 27.28
C GLY A 80 21.05 -7.46 26.37
N GLY A 81 21.14 -7.29 25.04
CA GLY A 81 21.13 -8.39 24.07
C GLY A 81 19.77 -9.07 23.88
N SER A 82 18.69 -8.51 24.43
CA SER A 82 17.32 -8.97 24.20
C SER A 82 16.74 -8.44 22.88
N GLU A 83 15.56 -8.94 22.49
CA GLU A 83 14.75 -8.40 21.39
C GLU A 83 14.03 -7.09 21.75
N ARG A 84 14.41 -6.43 22.85
CA ARG A 84 13.86 -5.12 23.25
C ARG A 84 14.79 -4.00 22.83
N PHE A 85 14.19 -2.91 22.38
CA PHE A 85 14.89 -1.70 21.97
C PHE A 85 14.62 -0.54 22.94
N GLU A 86 15.60 0.33 23.09
CA GLU A 86 15.52 1.61 23.83
C GLU A 86 16.27 2.71 23.09
N GLY A 87 16.10 3.97 23.52
CA GLY A 87 16.76 5.13 22.93
C GLY A 87 15.76 6.19 22.47
N PHE A 88 16.30 7.33 22.04
CA PHE A 88 15.52 8.51 21.73
C PHE A 88 14.38 8.26 20.72
N CYS A 89 14.67 7.54 19.62
CA CYS A 89 13.67 7.25 18.59
C CYS A 89 12.62 6.25 19.07
N VAL A 90 12.99 5.33 19.96
CA VAL A 90 12.05 4.35 20.54
C VAL A 90 11.07 5.04 21.47
N ASP A 91 11.53 5.98 22.30
CA ASP A 91 10.66 6.73 23.20
C ASP A 91 9.72 7.66 22.40
N MET A 92 10.25 8.37 21.41
CA MET A 92 9.43 9.17 20.48
C MET A 92 8.35 8.32 19.79
N LEU A 93 8.70 7.12 19.32
CA LEU A 93 7.76 6.22 18.66
C LEU A 93 6.65 5.74 19.61
N ARG A 94 6.96 5.50 20.90
CA ARG A 94 5.95 5.16 21.92
C ARG A 94 4.97 6.32 22.14
N GLU A 95 5.46 7.56 22.22
CA GLU A 95 4.60 8.75 22.36
C GLU A 95 3.70 8.94 21.13
N LEU A 96 4.25 8.77 19.91
CA LEU A 96 3.46 8.82 18.67
C LEU A 96 2.40 7.71 18.62
N ALA A 97 2.76 6.49 19.03
CA ALA A 97 1.84 5.35 19.09
C ALA A 97 0.70 5.60 20.07
N ALA A 98 0.98 6.21 21.22
CA ALA A 98 -0.05 6.59 22.20
C ALA A 98 -0.97 7.69 21.65
N LEU A 99 -0.40 8.73 21.04
CA LEU A 99 -1.15 9.88 20.49
C LEU A 99 -2.06 9.48 19.32
N LEU A 100 -1.52 8.70 18.38
CA LEU A 100 -2.20 8.30 17.14
C LEU A 100 -2.88 6.93 17.24
N LYS A 101 -2.77 6.28 18.42
CA LYS A 101 -3.41 5.02 18.80
C LYS A 101 -3.12 3.83 17.86
N PHE A 102 -1.91 3.78 17.30
CA PHE A 102 -1.44 2.61 16.54
C PHE A 102 -0.60 1.68 17.42
N ARG A 103 -0.45 0.45 16.97
CA ARG A 103 0.53 -0.52 17.49
C ARG A 103 1.72 -0.59 16.54
N PHE A 104 2.90 -0.95 17.03
CA PHE A 104 4.05 -1.11 16.16
C PHE A 104 4.94 -2.28 16.54
N HIS A 105 5.71 -2.74 15.56
CA HIS A 105 6.82 -3.66 15.76
C HIS A 105 8.06 -3.07 15.10
N ILE A 106 9.18 -3.05 15.84
CA ILE A 106 10.47 -2.59 15.31
C ILE A 106 11.13 -3.77 14.59
N LYS A 107 11.51 -3.55 13.34
CA LYS A 107 12.33 -4.46 12.53
C LYS A 107 13.65 -3.73 12.23
N LEU A 108 14.78 -4.40 12.41
CA LEU A 108 16.05 -3.85 11.92
C LEU A 108 16.14 -4.03 10.41
N VAL A 109 16.63 -3.01 9.72
CA VAL A 109 16.91 -3.07 8.29
C VAL A 109 17.84 -4.24 7.96
N GLU A 110 17.50 -5.00 6.92
CA GLU A 110 18.16 -6.28 6.64
C GLU A 110 19.63 -6.14 6.25
N ASP A 111 19.96 -5.14 5.43
CA ASP A 111 21.32 -4.92 4.92
C ASP A 111 22.17 -3.97 5.79
N GLY A 112 21.60 -3.41 6.86
CA GLY A 112 22.30 -2.48 7.76
C GLY A 112 22.58 -1.11 7.14
N LEU A 113 21.92 -0.72 6.05
CA LEU A 113 22.15 0.56 5.37
C LEU A 113 20.99 1.54 5.58
N TYR A 114 21.28 2.85 5.50
CA TYR A 114 20.23 3.87 5.50
C TYR A 114 19.46 3.86 4.17
N GLY A 115 20.20 3.81 3.06
CA GLY A 115 19.66 3.64 1.72
C GLY A 115 20.39 4.50 0.70
N ALA A 116 20.66 3.89 -0.46
CA ALA A 116 21.31 4.53 -1.59
C ALA A 116 20.68 4.00 -2.89
N PRO A 117 20.61 4.83 -3.96
CA PRO A 117 20.11 4.38 -5.24
C PRO A 117 21.10 3.44 -5.91
N GLU A 118 20.57 2.41 -6.54
CA GLU A 118 21.33 1.44 -7.32
C GLU A 118 21.18 1.72 -8.83
N ALA A 119 22.13 1.22 -9.62
CA ALA A 119 22.15 1.44 -11.08
C ALA A 119 20.96 0.80 -11.82
N ASN A 120 20.32 -0.22 -11.22
CA ASN A 120 19.12 -0.88 -11.72
C ASN A 120 17.82 -0.13 -11.36
N GLY A 121 17.91 0.98 -10.61
CA GLY A 121 16.77 1.79 -10.17
C GLY A 121 16.16 1.40 -8.82
N SER A 122 16.63 0.34 -8.15
CA SER A 122 16.23 0.03 -6.77
C SER A 122 16.98 0.90 -5.76
N TRP A 123 16.55 0.81 -4.50
CA TRP A 123 17.22 1.43 -3.35
C TRP A 123 17.60 0.37 -2.33
N THR A 124 18.74 0.56 -1.69
CA THR A 124 19.16 -0.24 -0.53
C THR A 124 18.57 0.33 0.77
N GLY A 125 18.85 -0.35 1.88
CA GLY A 125 18.61 0.18 3.22
C GLY A 125 17.16 0.39 3.59
N MET A 126 16.95 1.21 4.61
CA MET A 126 15.62 1.58 5.09
C MET A 126 14.78 2.25 3.99
N VAL A 127 15.40 2.99 3.06
CA VAL A 127 14.68 3.57 1.91
C VAL A 127 14.14 2.47 1.00
N GLY A 128 14.94 1.44 0.72
CA GLY A 128 14.52 0.28 -0.08
C GLY A 128 13.34 -0.50 0.51
N GLU A 129 13.20 -0.51 1.84
CA GLU A 129 12.07 -1.20 2.51
C GLU A 129 10.72 -0.45 2.42
N LEU A 130 10.70 0.80 1.93
CA LEU A 130 9.51 1.67 1.89
C LEU A 130 8.91 1.87 0.48
N ILE A 131 9.62 1.45 -0.58
CA ILE A 131 9.27 1.75 -1.98
C ILE A 131 8.68 0.56 -2.75
#